data_AF-A0A834IMM9-F1
#
_entry.id   AF-A0A834IMM9-F1
#
_cell.length_a   1.000
_cell.length_b   1.000
_cell.length_c   1.000
_cell.angle_alpha   90.00
_cell.angle_beta   90.00
_cell.angle_gamma   90.00
#
_symmetry.space_group_name_H-M   'P 1'
#
loop_
_entity.id
_entity.type
_entity.pdbx_description
1 polymer ?
#
loop_
_entity_poly.entity_id
_entity_poly.type
_entity_poly.pdbx_seq_one_letter_code
_entity_poly.pdbx_strand_id
1 'polypeptide(L)' 'MLLLACGILLLLGVPQEVSSGAACRISEFPCRNGKCVLLNGYCDGKDDCGDMSDEPMYCTDKIFKLIFKKTSSKWKDD' A
#
# COMPACT_ATOMS: atom_id res chain seq x y z
N MET A 1 5.72 -40.71 -0.26
CA MET A 1 5.65 -40.09 -1.60
C MET A 1 4.20 -40.01 -2.04
N LEU A 2 3.46 -38.97 -1.64
CA LEU A 2 2.24 -38.45 -2.29
C LEU A 2 1.61 -37.37 -1.38
N LEU A 3 2.34 -36.28 -1.17
CA LEU A 3 1.74 -34.99 -0.81
C LEU A 3 2.09 -34.01 -1.94
N LEU A 4 1.72 -34.40 -3.16
CA LEU A 4 1.79 -33.58 -4.38
C LEU A 4 0.37 -33.36 -4.88
N ALA A 5 -0.27 -32.31 -4.39
CA ALA A 5 -1.17 -31.45 -5.17
C ALA A 5 -1.56 -30.26 -4.29
N CYS A 6 -0.87 -29.14 -4.49
CA CYS A 6 -1.25 -27.82 -3.98
C CYS A 6 -2.50 -27.33 -4.74
N GLY A 7 -3.61 -28.06 -4.65
CA GLY A 7 -4.75 -27.93 -5.57
C GLY A 7 -6.12 -28.32 -5.00
N ILE A 8 -6.27 -28.45 -3.67
CA ILE A 8 -7.58 -28.70 -3.01
C ILE A 8 -8.15 -27.40 -2.37
N LEU A 9 -7.55 -26.24 -2.63
CA LEU A 9 -7.88 -24.96 -1.99
C LEU A 9 -9.17 -24.27 -2.50
N LEU A 10 -10.16 -24.98 -3.03
CA LEU A 10 -11.32 -24.35 -3.70
C LEU A 10 -12.61 -24.17 -2.88
N LEU A 11 -12.63 -24.38 -1.56
CA LEU A 11 -13.90 -24.33 -0.80
C LEU A 11 -14.02 -23.34 0.37
N LEU A 12 -13.01 -22.53 0.67
CA LEU A 12 -13.18 -21.39 1.55
C LEU A 12 -12.81 -20.17 0.72
N GLY A 13 -13.75 -19.28 0.46
CA GLY A 13 -13.49 -18.04 -0.28
C GLY A 13 -12.34 -17.28 0.38
N VAL A 14 -11.13 -17.47 -0.13
CA VAL A 14 -9.94 -16.75 0.28
C VAL A 14 -9.98 -15.43 -0.48
N PRO A 15 -10.26 -14.29 0.18
CA PRO A 15 -9.89 -13.02 -0.42
C PRO A 15 -8.36 -12.97 -0.43
N GLN A 16 -7.81 -13.36 -1.57
CA GLN A 16 -6.57 -12.84 -2.14
C GLN A 16 -5.26 -13.31 -1.45
N GLU A 17 -4.56 -14.17 -2.19
CA GLU A 17 -3.09 -14.18 -2.36
C GLU A 17 -2.23 -14.11 -1.08
N VAL A 18 -1.89 -15.27 -0.51
CA VAL A 18 -0.77 -15.40 0.43
C VAL A 18 0.56 -15.18 -0.30
N SER A 19 1.15 -14.00 -0.18
CA SER A 19 2.53 -13.75 -0.62
C SER A 19 3.45 -13.66 0.59
N SER A 20 4.48 -14.52 0.57
CA SER A 20 5.53 -14.68 1.55
C SER A 20 6.52 -13.49 1.58
N GLY A 21 5.97 -12.29 1.78
CA GLY A 21 6.63 -10.98 1.75
C GLY A 21 5.59 -9.96 1.30
N ALA A 22 4.73 -9.54 2.26
CA ALA A 22 3.57 -8.64 2.13
C ALA A 22 3.21 -8.23 0.68
N ALA A 23 2.44 -9.07 -0.04
CA ALA A 23 1.80 -8.59 -1.27
C ALA A 23 0.64 -7.68 -0.88
N CYS A 24 0.93 -6.39 -0.80
CA CYS A 24 -0.10 -5.37 -0.81
C CYS A 24 -0.79 -5.35 -2.18
N ARG A 25 -2.02 -4.82 -2.24
CA ARG A 25 -2.71 -4.58 -3.50
C ARG A 25 -1.90 -3.60 -4.36
N ILE A 26 -2.19 -3.56 -5.65
CA ILE A 26 -1.53 -2.64 -6.60
C ILE A 26 -1.64 -1.16 -6.18
N SER A 27 -2.69 -0.81 -5.42
CA SER A 27 -2.95 0.55 -4.90
C SER A 27 -2.52 0.76 -3.44
N GLU A 28 -1.71 -0.14 -2.89
CA GLU A 28 -1.24 -0.12 -1.51
C GLU A 28 0.29 -0.16 -1.42
N PHE A 29 0.84 0.53 -0.42
CA PHE A 29 2.25 0.61 -0.11
C PHE A 29 2.58 -0.35 1.05
N PRO A 30 3.59 -1.22 0.89
CA PRO A 30 4.04 -2.13 1.95
C PRO A 30 4.87 -1.40 3.01
N CYS A 31 4.38 -1.41 4.24
CA CYS A 31 5.09 -0.94 5.42
C CYS A 31 6.21 -1.92 5.81
N ARG A 32 7.22 -1.43 6.53
CA ARG A 32 8.32 -2.27 7.05
C ARG A 32 7.82 -3.29 8.08
N ASN A 33 6.80 -2.94 8.86
CA ASN A 33 6.15 -3.85 9.80
C ASN A 33 5.22 -4.90 9.14
N GLY A 34 5.14 -4.95 7.80
CA GLY A 34 4.34 -5.91 7.05
C GLY A 34 2.85 -5.54 6.91
N LYS A 35 2.43 -4.36 7.39
CA LYS A 35 1.12 -3.79 7.05
C LYS A 35 1.12 -3.21 5.63
N CYS A 36 -0.07 -2.95 5.12
CA CYS A 36 -0.29 -2.24 3.88
C CYS A 36 -1.09 -0.96 4.18
N VAL A 37 -0.62 0.16 3.66
CA VAL A 37 -1.36 1.43 3.67
C VAL A 37 -1.72 1.81 2.23
N LEU A 38 -2.69 2.68 2.03
CA LEU A 38 -3.01 3.14 0.68
C LEU A 38 -1.83 3.94 0.10
N LEU A 39 -1.65 3.91 -1.23
CA LEU A 39 -0.62 4.71 -1.91
C LEU A 39 -0.75 6.22 -1.62
N ASN A 40 -1.95 6.70 -1.27
CA ASN A 40 -2.20 8.09 -0.90
C ASN A 40 -1.86 8.44 0.56
N GLY A 41 -1.62 7.43 1.41
CA GLY A 41 -1.10 7.58 2.77
C GLY A 41 0.43 7.62 2.81
N TYR A 42 1.09 7.20 1.74
CA TYR A 42 2.54 7.37 1.63
C TYR A 42 2.90 8.85 1.51
N CYS A 43 3.75 9.36 2.40
CA CYS A 43 4.21 10.74 2.41
C CYS A 43 3.06 11.78 2.47
N ASP A 44 2.04 11.50 3.28
CA ASP A 44 0.87 12.34 3.51
C ASP A 44 1.03 13.24 4.76
N GLY A 45 2.05 12.98 5.58
CA GLY A 45 2.35 13.66 6.82
C GLY A 45 1.74 13.02 8.08
N LYS A 46 1.22 11.80 7.98
CA LYS A 46 0.70 10.99 9.08
C LYS A 46 1.40 9.63 9.09
N ASP A 47 1.65 9.10 10.29
CA ASP A 47 2.15 7.74 10.46
C ASP A 47 0.99 6.74 10.30
N ASP A 48 0.69 6.36 9.06
CA ASP A 48 -0.36 5.39 8.75
C ASP A 48 0.15 3.95 8.97
N CYS A 49 1.46 3.70 8.81
CA CYS A 49 2.03 2.39 9.08
C CYS A 49 2.13 2.07 10.59
N GLY A 50 2.31 3.08 11.44
CA GLY A 50 2.59 2.95 12.88
C GLY A 50 4.05 2.62 13.20
N ASP A 51 4.91 2.60 12.19
CA ASP A 51 6.37 2.44 12.29
C ASP A 51 7.11 3.51 11.46
N MET A 52 6.39 4.54 11.00
CA MET A 52 6.87 5.66 10.18
C MET A 52 7.54 5.23 8.86
N SER A 53 7.31 4.00 8.40
CA SER A 53 7.92 3.50 7.16
C SER A 53 7.31 4.10 5.89
N ASP A 54 6.12 4.65 5.99
CA ASP A 54 5.41 5.49 5.00
C ASP A 54 5.82 6.98 5.04
N GLU A 55 6.49 7.43 6.10
CA GLU A 55 6.90 8.83 6.34
C GLU A 55 8.44 8.97 6.51
N PRO A 56 9.24 8.57 5.52
CA PRO A 56 10.70 8.63 5.63
C PRO A 56 11.22 10.08 5.63
N MET A 57 12.44 10.29 6.12
CA MET A 57 13.06 11.63 6.23
C MET A 57 13.13 12.43 4.92
N TYR A 58 13.11 11.79 3.76
CA TYR A 58 13.11 12.47 2.45
C TYR A 58 11.70 12.92 2.01
N CYS A 59 10.66 12.60 2.77
CA CYS A 59 9.30 13.14 2.61
C CYS A 59 9.22 14.64 3.01
N THR A 60 10.37 15.28 3.26
CA THR A 60 10.47 16.71 3.61
C THR A 60 10.06 17.67 2.48
N ASP A 61 9.83 17.18 1.27
CA ASP A 61 9.50 18.06 0.16
C ASP A 61 8.01 18.06 -0.22
N LYS A 62 7.46 19.27 -0.23
CA LYS A 62 6.10 19.58 -0.67
C LYS A 62 5.86 19.16 -2.14
N ILE A 63 6.83 18.60 -2.85
CA ILE A 63 6.68 17.92 -4.15
C ILE A 63 5.53 16.90 -4.13
N PHE A 64 5.39 16.02 -3.12
CA PHE A 64 4.30 15.02 -3.12
C PHE A 64 2.91 15.67 -3.00
N LYS A 65 2.81 16.78 -2.24
CA LYS A 65 1.60 17.64 -2.20
C LYS A 65 1.31 18.35 -3.52
N LEU A 66 2.30 18.56 -4.39
CA LEU A 66 2.11 19.19 -5.70
C LEU A 66 1.70 18.18 -6.79
N ILE A 67 2.11 16.91 -6.66
CA ILE A 67 1.82 15.86 -7.66
C ILE A 67 0.53 15.10 -7.31
N PHE A 68 0.29 14.72 -6.05
CA PHE A 68 -0.88 13.93 -5.65
C PHE A 68 -2.08 14.77 -5.19
N LYS A 69 -1.85 15.91 -4.52
CA LYS A 69 -2.95 16.78 -4.07
C LYS A 69 -3.56 17.61 -5.21
N LYS A 70 -2.85 17.78 -6.34
CA LYS A 70 -3.33 18.55 -7.49
C LYS A 70 -4.24 17.75 -8.43
N THR A 71 -4.32 16.42 -8.30
CA THR A 71 -5.14 15.56 -9.18
C THR A 71 -6.51 15.22 -8.63
N SER A 72 -6.82 15.56 -7.36
CA SER A 72 -8.13 15.28 -6.73
C SER A 72 -8.99 16.53 -6.47
N SER A 73 -8.46 17.73 -6.65
CA SER A 73 -9.24 18.98 -6.66
C SER A 73 -9.41 19.49 -8.08
N LYS A 74 -10.38 18.91 -8.77
CA LYS A 74 -10.92 19.34 -10.06
C LYS A 74 -11.18 20.86 -10.06
N TRP A 75 -10.59 21.57 -11.04
CA TRP A 75 -11.10 22.80 -11.67
C TRP A 75 -11.45 23.99 -10.76
N LYS A 76 -10.51 24.94 -10.68
CA LYS A 76 -10.87 26.34 -10.92
C LYS A 76 -9.68 27.03 -11.58
N ASP A 77 -9.72 27.01 -12.91
CA ASP A 77 -9.08 28.02 -13.74
C ASP A 77 -9.55 29.39 -13.25
N ASP A 78 -8.60 30.26 -12.88
CA ASP A 78 -8.57 31.73 -13.00
C ASP A 78 -7.31 32.25 -12.28
#